data_AF-A0A137Q7L6-F1
#
_entry.id   AF-A0A137Q7L6-F1
#
_cell.length_a   1.000
_cell.length_b   1.000
_cell.length_c   1.000
_cell.angle_alpha   90.00
_cell.angle_beta   90.00
_cell.angle_gamma   90.00
#
_symmetry.space_group_name_H-M   'P 1'
#
loop_
_entity.id
_entity.type
_entity.pdbx_description
1 polymer ?
#
loop_
_entity_poly.entity_id
_entity_poly.type
_entity_poly.pdbx_seq_one_letter_code
_entity_poly.pdbx_strand_id
1 'polypeptide(L)'
;MPKDRARKLCPKFIGPYKVIESNPETSNYKLDLPQALVNRRIHLVFHVSLLRPFHESDDTLFPDRTQPEPYDFSLDDEHEWFVNEIIGHCHLDNGQLEFEVRWSLSDTTWESTGNCADLSALD
;
A
#
# COMPACT_ATOMS: atom_id res chain seq x y z
N MET A 1 -1.61 9.51 4.57
CA MET A 1 -0.92 9.55 3.26
C MET A 1 0.43 8.91 3.46
N PRO A 2 0.87 8.01 2.57
CA PRO A 2 2.24 7.53 2.58
C PRO A 2 3.20 8.71 2.62
N LYS A 3 4.33 8.55 3.31
CA LYS A 3 5.41 9.54 3.33
C LYS A 3 5.86 9.73 1.86
N ASP A 4 6.13 10.97 1.46
CA ASP A 4 6.57 11.36 0.11
C ASP A 4 5.52 11.48 -1.02
N ARG A 5 4.20 11.33 -0.75
CA ARG A 5 3.17 11.71 -1.73
C ARG A 5 2.74 13.19 -1.62
N ALA A 6 2.80 13.89 -2.75
CA ALA A 6 2.27 15.25 -2.87
C ALA A 6 0.74 15.25 -2.63
N ARG A 7 0.26 16.08 -1.71
CA ARG A 7 -1.17 16.19 -1.37
C ARG A 7 -2.04 16.81 -2.48
N LYS A 8 -1.42 17.43 -3.48
CA LYS A 8 -2.13 18.06 -4.61
C LYS A 8 -2.71 16.96 -5.50
N LEU A 9 -3.92 17.18 -6.03
CA LEU A 9 -4.66 16.26 -6.91
C LEU A 9 -5.11 14.95 -6.25
N CYS A 10 -4.82 14.70 -4.98
CA CYS A 10 -5.37 13.54 -4.28
C CYS A 10 -6.88 13.69 -4.02
N PRO A 11 -7.67 12.63 -4.23
CA PRO A 11 -9.09 12.62 -3.91
C PRO A 11 -9.33 12.94 -2.43
N LYS A 12 -10.35 13.77 -2.17
CA LYS A 12 -10.76 14.16 -0.82
C LYS A 12 -11.58 13.08 -0.12
N PHE A 13 -12.29 12.26 -0.90
CA PHE A 13 -13.07 11.12 -0.45
C PHE A 13 -12.56 9.87 -1.16
N ILE A 14 -12.69 8.72 -0.51
CA ILE A 14 -12.26 7.43 -1.03
C ILE A 14 -13.47 6.52 -1.21
N GLY A 15 -13.53 5.85 -2.35
CA GLY A 15 -14.49 4.79 -2.66
C GLY A 15 -15.96 5.19 -2.64
N PRO A 16 -16.80 4.53 -3.44
CA PRO A 16 -18.15 4.24 -3.01
C PRO A 16 -18.12 3.05 -2.04
N TYR A 17 -18.62 3.23 -0.82
CA TYR A 17 -18.85 2.14 0.13
C TYR A 17 -20.34 2.01 0.43
N LYS A 18 -20.81 0.77 0.55
CA LYS A 18 -22.21 0.50 0.87
C LYS A 18 -22.47 0.80 2.33
N VAL A 19 -23.61 1.39 2.63
CA VAL A 19 -24.08 1.56 4.01
C VAL A 19 -24.75 0.26 4.45
N ILE A 20 -24.23 -0.36 5.51
CA ILE A 20 -24.79 -1.57 6.12
C ILE A 20 -25.87 -1.20 7.13
N GLU A 21 -25.62 -0.17 7.92
CA GLU A 21 -26.49 0.22 9.04
C GLU A 21 -26.53 1.74 9.15
N SER A 22 -27.70 2.29 9.44
CA SER A 22 -27.90 3.71 9.73
C SER A 22 -28.37 3.90 11.15
N ASN A 23 -27.75 4.84 11.86
CA ASN A 23 -28.21 5.32 13.15
C ASN A 23 -28.52 6.82 13.05
N PRO A 24 -29.76 7.19 12.67
CA PRO A 24 -30.17 8.58 12.49
C PRO A 24 -30.07 9.41 13.78
N GLU A 25 -30.30 8.81 14.95
CA GLU A 25 -30.28 9.51 16.24
C GLU A 25 -28.92 10.15 16.53
N THR A 26 -27.84 9.44 16.20
CA THR A 26 -26.48 9.92 16.40
C THR A 26 -25.82 10.41 15.11
N SER A 27 -26.56 10.41 13.99
CA SER A 27 -26.05 10.76 12.66
C SER A 27 -24.82 9.93 12.23
N ASN A 28 -24.77 8.67 12.66
CA ASN A 28 -23.69 7.74 12.36
C ASN A 28 -24.16 6.65 11.41
N TYR A 29 -23.27 6.23 10.51
CA TYR A 29 -23.53 5.21 9.51
C TYR A 29 -22.39 4.21 9.51
N LYS A 30 -22.74 2.93 9.42
CA LYS A 30 -21.78 1.83 9.30
C LYS A 30 -21.60 1.48 7.83
N LEU A 31 -20.36 1.47 7.37
CA LEU A 31 -19.99 1.16 6.00
C LEU A 31 -19.45 -0.27 5.86
N ASP A 32 -19.69 -0.86 4.69
CA ASP A 32 -19.05 -2.08 4.23
C ASP A 32 -17.67 -1.73 3.66
N LEU A 33 -16.65 -1.79 4.51
CA LEU A 33 -15.28 -1.49 4.13
C LEU A 33 -14.54 -2.78 3.71
N PRO A 34 -13.66 -2.70 2.69
CA PRO A 34 -12.76 -3.79 2.34
C PRO A 34 -11.92 -4.26 3.53
N GLN A 35 -11.65 -5.57 3.62
CA GLN A 35 -10.86 -6.17 4.71
C GLN A 35 -9.49 -5.53 4.88
N ALA A 36 -8.84 -5.09 3.79
CA ALA A 36 -7.55 -4.41 3.86
C ALA A 36 -7.60 -3.14 4.73
N LEU A 37 -8.71 -2.39 4.72
CA LEU A 37 -8.90 -1.22 5.59
C LEU A 37 -9.18 -1.60 7.03
N VAL A 38 -9.96 -2.67 7.23
CA VAL A 38 -10.26 -3.21 8.57
C VAL A 38 -8.99 -3.73 9.23
N ASN A 39 -8.12 -4.41 8.49
CA ASN A 39 -6.81 -4.91 8.96
C ASN A 39 -5.90 -3.76 9.40
N ARG A 40 -6.01 -2.60 8.73
CA ARG A 40 -5.34 -1.34 9.12
C ARG A 40 -6.04 -0.62 10.28
N ARG A 41 -7.01 -1.26 10.94
CA ARG A 41 -7.76 -0.77 12.11
C ARG A 41 -8.62 0.47 11.82
N ILE A 42 -9.09 0.63 10.59
CA ILE A 42 -10.07 1.68 10.27
C ILE A 42 -11.44 1.27 10.81
N HIS A 43 -12.10 2.18 11.53
CA HIS A 43 -13.44 1.96 12.05
C HIS A 43 -14.49 1.89 10.92
N LEU A 44 -15.49 1.04 11.09
CA LEU A 44 -16.59 0.88 10.13
C LEU A 44 -17.64 1.99 10.24
N VAL A 45 -17.71 2.68 11.38
CA VAL A 45 -18.76 3.66 11.70
C VAL A 45 -18.23 5.08 11.53
N PHE A 46 -18.94 5.87 10.75
CA PHE A 46 -18.59 7.26 10.45
C PHE A 46 -19.79 8.18 10.68
N HIS A 47 -19.52 9.37 11.19
CA HIS A 47 -20.51 10.43 11.26
C HIS A 47 -20.82 10.98 9.85
N VAL A 48 -22.07 11.37 9.61
CA VAL A 48 -22.57 11.83 8.30
C VAL A 48 -21.76 12.98 7.69
N SER A 49 -21.16 13.83 8.52
CA SER A 49 -20.31 14.94 8.06
C SER A 49 -19.05 14.50 7.30
N LEU A 50 -18.62 13.25 7.47
CA LEU A 50 -17.49 12.64 6.77
C LEU A 50 -17.91 11.87 5.52
N LEU A 51 -19.22 11.72 5.29
CA LEU A 51 -19.78 10.95 4.18
C LEU A 51 -20.30 11.87 3.08
N ARG A 52 -20.27 11.36 1.85
CA ARG A 52 -20.96 12.00 0.73
C ARG A 52 -21.69 10.94 -0.09
N PRO A 53 -22.92 11.22 -0.56
CA PRO A 53 -23.57 10.38 -1.55
C PRO A 53 -22.67 10.25 -2.78
N PHE A 54 -22.51 9.01 -3.24
CA PHE A 54 -21.83 8.73 -4.49
C PHE A 54 -22.81 8.98 -5.65
N HIS A 55 -22.32 9.65 -6.69
CA HIS A 55 -23.06 9.87 -7.93
C HIS A 55 -22.23 9.29 -9.07
N GLU A 56 -22.83 8.35 -9.79
CA GLU A 56 -22.20 7.74 -10.97
C GLU A 56 -21.96 8.81 -12.04
N SER A 57 -20.84 8.68 -12.77
CA SER A 57 -20.60 9.52 -13.94
C SER A 57 -21.50 9.08 -15.08
N ASP A 58 -22.00 10.05 -15.85
CA ASP A 58 -22.68 9.75 -17.10
C ASP A 58 -21.63 9.51 -18.20
N ASP A 59 -21.37 8.24 -18.48
CA ASP A 59 -20.39 7.81 -19.48
C ASP A 59 -20.75 8.26 -20.91
N THR A 60 -22.01 8.61 -21.16
CA THR A 60 -22.44 9.12 -22.48
C THR A 60 -22.01 10.56 -22.69
N LEU A 61 -21.98 11.36 -21.62
CA LEU A 61 -21.58 12.76 -21.65
C LEU A 61 -20.08 12.95 -21.40
N PHE A 62 -19.46 12.04 -20.63
CA PHE A 62 -18.06 12.13 -20.22
C PHE A 62 -17.33 10.78 -20.32
N PRO A 63 -17.03 10.30 -21.54
CA PRO A 63 -16.27 9.08 -21.72
C PRO A 63 -14.86 9.18 -21.09
N ASP A 64 -14.32 8.04 -20.65
CA ASP A 64 -12.96 7.86 -20.11
C ASP A 64 -12.63 8.64 -18.83
N ARG A 65 -13.63 8.98 -18.02
CA ARG A 65 -13.44 9.58 -16.68
C ARG A 65 -13.17 8.55 -15.56
N THR A 66 -12.32 7.56 -15.81
CA THR A 66 -11.86 6.66 -14.76
C THR A 66 -10.93 7.41 -13.81
N GLN A 67 -11.35 7.62 -12.56
CA GLN A 67 -10.42 8.14 -11.54
C GLN A 67 -9.45 7.04 -11.12
N PRO A 68 -8.13 7.29 -11.14
CA PRO A 68 -7.17 6.33 -10.61
C PRO A 68 -7.45 6.14 -9.12
N GLU A 69 -7.52 4.88 -8.67
CA GLU A 69 -7.65 4.59 -7.25
C GLU A 69 -6.42 5.17 -6.53
N PRO A 70 -6.60 6.18 -5.64
CA PRO A 70 -5.46 6.86 -5.03
C PRO A 70 -4.75 6.02 -3.97
N TYR A 71 -5.34 4.88 -3.60
CA TYR A 71 -4.83 3.98 -2.59
C TYR A 71 -4.84 2.57 -3.13
N ASP A 72 -3.64 2.06 -3.39
CA ASP A 72 -3.42 0.63 -3.45
C ASP A 72 -3.36 0.11 -2.01
N PHE A 73 -4.37 -0.67 -1.62
CA PHE A 73 -4.41 -1.30 -0.30
C PHE A 73 -3.66 -2.64 -0.27
N SER A 74 -3.16 -3.11 -1.41
CA SER A 74 -2.47 -4.39 -1.58
C SER A 74 -0.97 -4.36 -1.29
N LEU A 75 -0.40 -3.18 -1.03
CA LEU A 75 0.96 -3.12 -0.50
C LEU A 75 0.90 -3.40 1.00
N ASP A 76 1.16 -4.66 1.36
CA ASP A 76 1.96 -4.91 2.55
C ASP A 76 3.20 -4.02 2.43
N ASP A 77 3.61 -3.37 3.52
CA ASP A 77 4.80 -2.50 3.50
C ASP A 77 6.10 -3.34 3.40
N GLU A 78 5.98 -4.62 3.05
CA GLU A 78 7.04 -5.44 2.48
C GLU A 78 7.35 -4.89 1.08
N HIS A 79 8.07 -3.77 1.05
CA HIS A 79 8.90 -3.45 -0.10
C HIS A 79 9.97 -4.56 -0.16
N GLU A 80 9.60 -5.71 -0.72
CA GLU A 80 10.55 -6.75 -1.10
C GLU A 80 11.43 -6.15 -2.19
N TRP A 81 12.61 -5.68 -1.79
CA TRP A 81 13.58 -5.17 -2.74
C TRP A 81 14.14 -6.34 -3.53
N PHE A 82 13.89 -6.35 -4.83
CA PHE A 82 14.47 -7.34 -5.72
C PHE A 82 16.00 -7.22 -5.68
N VAL A 83 16.65 -8.32 -5.30
CA VAL A 83 18.08 -8.51 -5.50
C VAL A 83 18.33 -8.70 -6.99
N ASN A 84 19.21 -7.88 -7.55
CA ASN A 84 19.60 -7.97 -8.95
C ASN A 84 20.74 -8.99 -9.11
N GLU A 85 21.77 -8.89 -8.29
CA GLU A 85 22.97 -9.75 -8.37
C GLU A 85 23.74 -9.75 -7.05
N ILE A 86 24.39 -10.87 -6.71
CA ILE A 86 25.44 -10.92 -5.67
C ILE A 86 26.79 -10.68 -6.35
N ILE A 87 27.42 -9.53 -6.07
CA ILE A 87 28.64 -9.09 -6.76
C ILE A 87 29.89 -9.69 -6.10
N GLY A 88 29.81 -9.97 -4.79
CA GLY A 88 30.97 -10.38 -4.01
C GLY A 88 30.62 -11.02 -2.68
N HIS A 89 31.64 -11.54 -1.99
CA HIS A 89 31.53 -12.03 -0.63
C HIS A 89 32.83 -11.78 0.13
N CYS A 90 32.74 -11.59 1.45
CA CYS A 90 33.91 -11.48 2.31
C CYS A 90 33.69 -12.22 3.63
N HIS A 91 34.80 -12.67 4.23
CA HIS A 91 34.81 -13.24 5.56
C HIS A 91 35.22 -12.17 6.57
N LEU A 92 34.41 -11.98 7.59
CA LEU A 92 34.74 -11.15 8.74
C LEU A 92 35.67 -11.92 9.70
N ASP A 93 36.44 -11.18 10.49
CA ASP A 93 37.40 -11.74 11.46
C ASP A 93 36.74 -12.63 12.52
N ASN A 94 35.43 -12.46 12.74
CA ASN A 94 34.62 -13.28 13.65
C ASN A 94 34.10 -14.59 13.00
N GLY A 95 34.52 -14.88 11.76
CA GLY A 95 34.12 -16.06 11.00
C GLY A 95 32.77 -15.95 10.29
N GLN A 96 32.08 -14.80 10.36
CA GLN A 96 30.83 -14.56 9.63
C GLN A 96 31.11 -14.28 8.14
N LEU A 97 30.22 -14.77 7.28
CA LEU A 97 30.25 -14.54 5.84
C LEU A 97 29.22 -13.47 5.49
N GLU A 98 29.68 -12.42 4.80
CA GLU A 98 28.85 -11.35 4.26
C GLU A 98 28.92 -11.36 2.73
N PHE A 99 27.82 -10.94 2.10
CA PHE A 99 27.66 -10.85 0.66
C PHE A 99 27.44 -9.41 0.25
N GLU A 100 28.08 -9.00 -0.84
CA GLU A 100 27.84 -7.71 -1.48
C GLU A 100 26.66 -7.86 -2.44
N VAL A 101 25.52 -7.28 -2.08
CA VAL A 101 24.25 -7.42 -2.79
C VAL A 101 23.97 -6.16 -3.59
N ARG A 102 23.73 -6.32 -4.90
CA ARG A 102 23.23 -5.25 -5.78
C ARG A 102 21.71 -5.27 -5.78
N TRP A 103 21.10 -4.15 -5.42
CA TRP A 103 19.66 -3.97 -5.47
C TRP A 103 19.21 -3.51 -6.85
N SER A 104 17.93 -3.71 -7.17
CA SER A 104 17.31 -3.31 -8.44
C SER A 104 17.43 -1.81 -8.74
N LEU A 105 17.56 -0.95 -7.71
CA LEU A 105 17.82 0.49 -7.85
C LEU A 105 19.31 0.87 -7.93
N SER A 106 20.21 -0.09 -8.17
CA SER A 106 21.67 0.09 -8.25
C SER A 106 22.40 0.43 -6.95
N ASP A 107 21.69 0.55 -5.83
CA ASP A 107 22.32 0.59 -4.50
C ASP A 107 23.04 -0.73 -4.21
N THR A 108 24.10 -0.67 -3.40
CA THR A 108 24.91 -1.84 -3.01
C THR A 108 25.10 -1.85 -1.51
N THR A 109 24.74 -2.95 -0.84
CA THR A 109 24.92 -3.13 0.61
C THR A 109 25.59 -4.47 0.91
N TRP A 110 26.21 -4.56 2.09
CA TRP A 110 26.74 -5.81 2.63
C TRP A 110 25.67 -6.47 3.51
N GLU A 111 25.26 -7.67 3.15
CA GLU A 111 24.23 -8.43 3.84
C GLU A 111 24.80 -9.72 4.44
N SER A 112 24.31 -10.06 5.63
CA SER A 112 24.74 -11.28 6.31
C SER A 112 24.17 -12.53 5.65
N THR A 113 24.85 -13.67 5.82
CA THR A 113 24.36 -14.98 5.34
C THR A 113 22.93 -15.29 5.80
N GLY A 114 22.51 -14.82 6.99
CA GLY A 114 21.15 -15.02 7.50
C GLY A 114 20.08 -14.28 6.69
N ASN A 115 20.38 -13.06 6.22
CA ASN A 115 19.48 -12.29 5.35
C ASN A 115 19.45 -12.87 3.93
N CYS A 116 20.57 -13.45 3.47
CA CYS A 116 20.67 -14.03 2.13
C CYS A 116 20.15 -15.47 2.02
N ALA A 117 19.80 -16.12 3.13
CA ALA A 117 19.41 -17.53 3.14
C ALA A 117 18.09 -17.81 2.42
N ASP A 118 17.17 -16.84 2.41
CA ASP A 118 15.85 -16.96 1.78
C ASP A 118 15.81 -16.30 0.37
N LEU A 119 16.96 -15.85 -0.15
CA LEU A 119 17.03 -15.27 -1.49
C LEU A 119 16.89 -16.37 -2.56
N SER A 120 15.89 -16.23 -3.41
CA SER A 120 15.71 -17.07 -4.60
C SER A 120 16.16 -16.30 -5.84
N ALA A 121 16.99 -16.94 -6.67
CA ALA A 121 17.32 -16.39 -7.99
C ALA A 121 16.08 -16.51 -8.88
N LEU A 122 15.60 -15.39 -9.40
CA LEU A 122 14.61 -15.37 -10.47
C LEU A 122 15.34 -15.64 -11.79
N ASP A 123 14.95 -16.72 -12.48
CA ASP A 123 15.43 -17.11 -13.81
C ASP A 123 14.83 -16.25 -14.93
#